data_AF-A0A7C6XJN4-F1
#
_entry.id   AF-A0A7C6XJN4-F1
#
_cell.length_a   1.000
_cell.length_b   1.000
_cell.length_c   1.000
_cell.angle_alpha   90.00
_cell.angle_beta   90.00
_cell.angle_gamma   90.00
#
_symmetry.space_group_name_H-M   'P 1'
#
loop_
_entity.id
_entity.type
_entity.pdbx_description
1 polymer ?
#
loop_
_entity_poly.entity_id
_entity_poly.type
_entity_poly.pdbx_seq_one_letter_code
_entity_poly.pdbx_strand_id
1 'polypeptide(L)'
;MTIMWLVALPLVMAVVVLILRQIRMLAAPLTAATLVTMAILSISWGGERPLVLLGRSLGLLPGEAAGFALCCALLAVLVLYGYRIPLGQTAYPLTLAAMGLLAAATLMRNTTIAGVLLEIGVLIGVLLVPSLRPGAAMTGMRVLTVVAIAAPMLLLAAWAGEYLAGNPGDMVVSRIGGLAVVIGFGLALGVVPFHVWLPPVFRRANPLAIVMLSVVANWGILLYLGSMLQVSMWPGQQAFYAAILLAGGMVTAVAGGIMALPQRSVHGALAYAALADLGLVLMGLGIGTTVCVRAATLHAALRAVGIVAVAMAAGILQHSLGGDDVEHLRGGMRRAPWTLVAMAIGGASLAW
;
A
#
# COMPACT_ATOMS: atom_id res chain seq x y z
N MET A 1 8.50 -18.10 -18.60
CA MET A 1 8.92 -18.59 -17.26
C MET A 1 9.61 -17.51 -16.44
N THR A 2 10.26 -16.51 -17.06
CA THR A 2 10.98 -15.40 -16.40
C THR A 2 10.13 -14.64 -15.39
N ILE A 3 8.92 -14.21 -15.76
CA ILE A 3 8.06 -13.39 -14.89
C ILE A 3 7.68 -14.04 -13.55
N MET A 4 7.73 -15.38 -13.45
CA MET A 4 7.44 -16.10 -12.20
C MET A 4 8.48 -15.82 -11.11
N TRP A 5 9.70 -15.40 -11.48
CA TRP A 5 10.73 -15.05 -10.51
C TRP A 5 10.35 -13.84 -9.65
N LEU A 6 9.46 -12.96 -10.13
CA LEU A 6 8.94 -11.86 -9.31
C LEU A 6 8.13 -12.35 -8.09
N VAL A 7 7.61 -13.57 -8.13
CA VAL A 7 6.87 -14.20 -7.03
C VAL A 7 7.73 -15.19 -6.28
N ALA A 8 8.43 -16.08 -7.00
CA ALA A 8 9.21 -17.15 -6.39
C ALA A 8 10.39 -16.61 -5.58
N LEU A 9 11.12 -15.60 -6.10
CA LEU A 9 12.30 -15.05 -5.46
C LEU A 9 12.02 -14.48 -4.06
N PRO A 10 11.07 -13.54 -3.86
CA PRO A 10 10.79 -13.02 -2.52
C PRO A 10 10.27 -14.07 -1.55
N LEU A 11 9.44 -15.03 -2.00
CA LEU A 11 8.89 -16.04 -1.10
C LEU A 11 9.95 -17.03 -0.63
N VAL A 12 10.84 -17.49 -1.52
CA VAL A 12 11.98 -18.34 -1.16
C VAL A 12 12.93 -17.57 -0.25
N MET A 13 13.27 -16.33 -0.60
CA MET A 13 14.14 -15.50 0.22
C MET A 13 13.54 -15.15 1.57
N ALA A 14 12.21 -15.04 1.69
CA ALA A 14 11.54 -14.86 2.98
C ALA A 14 11.84 -16.02 3.93
N VAL A 15 11.83 -17.27 3.45
CA VAL A 15 12.17 -18.46 4.25
C VAL A 15 13.64 -18.45 4.64
N VAL A 16 14.54 -18.14 3.70
CA VAL A 16 15.99 -18.04 3.96
C VAL A 16 16.27 -16.98 5.03
N VAL A 17 15.70 -15.79 4.87
CA VAL A 17 15.84 -14.67 5.81
C VAL A 17 15.20 -14.99 7.17
N LEU A 18 14.13 -15.79 7.20
CA LEU A 18 13.51 -16.25 8.45
C LEU A 18 14.42 -17.19 9.25
N ILE A 19 15.19 -18.04 8.57
CA ILE A 19 16.22 -18.90 9.19
C ILE A 19 17.36 -18.03 9.71
N LEU A 20 17.81 -17.06 8.92
CA LEU A 20 18.89 -16.13 9.27
C LEU A 20 18.46 -14.96 10.17
N ARG A 21 17.23 -14.98 10.71
CA ARG A 21 16.62 -13.82 11.41
C ARG A 21 17.40 -13.31 12.62
N GLN A 22 18.21 -14.18 13.24
CA GLN A 22 19.06 -13.82 14.37
C GLN A 22 20.32 -13.05 13.93
N ILE A 23 20.77 -13.24 12.68
CA ILE A 23 21.98 -12.62 12.13
C ILE A 23 21.58 -11.41 11.29
N ARG A 24 21.33 -10.28 11.96
CA ARG A 24 20.89 -9.03 11.31
C ARG A 24 21.81 -8.54 10.20
N MET A 25 23.12 -8.79 10.33
CA MET A 25 24.14 -8.45 9.32
C MET A 25 23.93 -9.16 7.98
N LEU A 26 23.21 -10.29 7.97
CA LEU A 26 22.88 -11.03 6.74
C LEU A 26 21.42 -10.78 6.33
N ALA A 27 20.49 -10.82 7.29
CA ALA A 27 19.05 -10.71 7.00
C ALA A 27 18.68 -9.39 6.30
N ALA A 28 19.22 -8.26 6.75
CA ALA A 28 18.91 -6.94 6.18
C ALA A 28 19.44 -6.76 4.75
N PRO A 29 20.74 -6.98 4.44
CA PRO A 29 21.22 -6.81 3.08
C PRO A 29 20.63 -7.83 2.10
N LEU A 30 20.37 -9.08 2.53
CA LEU A 30 19.68 -10.06 1.68
C LEU A 30 18.27 -9.60 1.31
N THR A 31 17.54 -9.04 2.27
CA THR A 31 16.20 -8.50 2.03
C THR A 31 16.25 -7.31 1.07
N ALA A 32 17.15 -6.35 1.30
CA ALA A 32 17.34 -5.20 0.41
C ALA A 32 17.76 -5.62 -1.00
N ALA A 33 18.73 -6.55 -1.13
CA ALA A 33 19.18 -7.07 -2.41
C ALA A 33 18.05 -7.79 -3.17
N THR A 34 17.22 -8.55 -2.46
CA THR A 34 16.04 -9.22 -3.05
C THR A 34 15.05 -8.20 -3.59
N LEU A 35 14.73 -7.17 -2.82
CA LEU A 35 13.82 -6.09 -3.25
C LEU A 35 14.38 -5.29 -4.43
N VAL A 36 15.67 -4.96 -4.44
CA VAL A 36 16.32 -4.30 -5.57
C VAL A 36 16.27 -5.18 -6.82
N THR A 37 16.54 -6.48 -6.66
CA THR A 37 16.44 -7.45 -7.76
C THR A 37 15.02 -7.49 -8.31
N MET A 38 14.01 -7.54 -7.44
CA MET A 38 12.61 -7.49 -7.87
C MET A 38 12.26 -6.20 -8.63
N ALA A 39 12.79 -5.05 -8.20
CA ALA A 39 12.57 -3.77 -8.90
C ALA A 39 13.19 -3.77 -10.30
N ILE A 40 14.40 -4.29 -10.45
CA ILE A 40 15.08 -4.41 -11.76
C ILE A 40 14.30 -5.38 -12.65
N LEU A 41 13.95 -6.55 -12.11
CA LEU A 41 13.22 -7.57 -12.84
C LEU A 41 11.84 -7.07 -13.31
N SER A 42 11.12 -6.32 -12.47
CA SER A 42 9.79 -5.82 -12.83
C SER A 42 9.85 -4.81 -13.97
N ILE A 43 10.87 -3.93 -14.00
CA ILE A 43 11.08 -3.02 -15.13
C ILE A 43 11.50 -3.79 -16.38
N SER A 44 12.41 -4.76 -16.24
CA SER A 44 12.96 -5.50 -17.38
C SER A 44 11.91 -6.36 -18.10
N TRP A 45 10.95 -6.91 -17.36
CA TRP A 45 9.89 -7.77 -17.90
C TRP A 45 8.53 -7.05 -17.99
N GLY A 46 8.48 -5.79 -17.59
CA GLY A 46 7.27 -4.97 -17.67
C GLY A 46 6.87 -4.74 -19.12
N GLY A 47 5.69 -5.24 -19.52
CA GLY A 47 5.22 -5.16 -20.90
C GLY A 47 5.61 -6.35 -21.79
N GLU A 48 6.27 -7.39 -21.26
CA GLU A 48 6.40 -8.65 -21.97
C GLU A 48 5.03 -9.34 -22.17
N ARG A 49 4.96 -10.26 -23.14
CA ARG A 49 3.74 -11.02 -23.40
C ARG A 49 3.33 -11.80 -22.15
N PRO A 50 2.03 -11.80 -21.79
CA PRO A 50 1.58 -12.50 -20.61
C PRO A 50 1.86 -14.00 -20.73
N LEU A 51 2.46 -14.57 -19.69
CA LEU A 51 2.72 -15.99 -19.58
C LEU A 51 1.41 -16.70 -19.23
N VAL A 52 1.00 -17.69 -20.03
CA VAL A 52 -0.13 -18.54 -19.68
C VAL A 52 0.39 -19.75 -18.89
N LEU A 53 0.00 -19.85 -17.63
CA LEU A 53 0.32 -20.97 -16.75
C LEU A 53 -0.98 -21.57 -16.22
N LEU A 54 -1.18 -22.88 -16.38
CA LEU A 54 -2.41 -23.57 -15.98
C LEU A 54 -3.69 -22.92 -16.55
N GLY A 55 -3.63 -22.41 -17.79
CA GLY A 55 -4.75 -21.71 -18.43
C GLY A 55 -5.03 -20.31 -17.88
N ARG A 56 -4.15 -19.76 -17.03
CA ARG A 56 -4.27 -18.40 -16.46
C ARG A 56 -3.17 -17.50 -17.00
N SER A 57 -3.54 -16.30 -17.43
CA SER A 57 -2.59 -15.28 -17.91
C SER A 57 -1.95 -14.53 -16.74
N LEU A 58 -0.62 -14.52 -16.73
CA LEU A 58 0.23 -13.81 -15.78
C LEU A 58 1.01 -12.73 -16.54
N GLY A 59 0.90 -11.48 -16.14
CA GLY A 59 1.60 -10.40 -16.84
C GLY A 59 1.50 -9.07 -16.12
N LEU A 60 2.45 -8.17 -16.38
CA LEU A 60 2.47 -6.80 -15.87
C LEU A 60 2.43 -5.81 -17.02
N LEU A 61 1.51 -4.85 -16.94
CA LEU A 61 1.52 -3.69 -17.82
C LEU A 61 2.71 -2.78 -17.46
N PRO A 62 3.26 -2.00 -18.40
CA PRO A 62 4.42 -1.15 -18.12
C PRO A 62 4.23 -0.18 -16.94
N GLY A 63 3.02 0.39 -16.79
CA GLY A 63 2.69 1.27 -15.66
C GLY A 63 2.60 0.52 -14.31
N GLU A 64 2.06 -0.71 -14.32
CA GLU A 64 2.00 -1.57 -13.14
C GLU A 64 3.42 -1.96 -12.69
N ALA A 65 4.27 -2.30 -13.65
CA ALA A 65 5.67 -2.67 -13.43
C ALA A 65 6.50 -1.53 -12.82
N ALA A 66 6.32 -0.29 -13.30
CA ALA A 66 7.01 0.88 -12.76
C ALA A 66 6.60 1.18 -11.31
N GLY A 67 5.30 1.13 -11.02
CA GLY A 67 4.78 1.32 -9.66
C GLY A 67 5.25 0.25 -8.69
N PHE A 68 5.28 -1.00 -9.14
CA PHE A 68 5.82 -2.12 -8.36
C PHE A 68 7.33 -1.96 -8.10
N ALA A 69 8.09 -1.55 -9.11
CA ALA A 69 9.53 -1.28 -8.98
C ALA A 69 9.79 -0.19 -7.94
N LEU A 70 9.01 0.88 -7.98
CA LEU A 70 9.07 1.97 -7.00
C LEU A 70 8.80 1.45 -5.58
N CYS A 71 7.75 0.65 -5.38
CA CYS A 71 7.44 0.06 -4.08
C CYS A 71 8.59 -0.81 -3.55
N CYS A 72 9.17 -1.67 -4.41
CA CYS A 72 10.35 -2.47 -4.08
C CYS A 72 11.54 -1.60 -3.69
N ALA A 73 11.85 -0.57 -4.46
CA ALA A 73 12.97 0.33 -4.21
C ALA A 73 12.80 1.09 -2.88
N LEU A 74 11.60 1.61 -2.61
CA LEU A 74 11.29 2.32 -1.37
C LEU A 74 11.40 1.40 -0.14
N LEU A 75 10.90 0.16 -0.22
CA LEU A 75 11.11 -0.83 0.84
C LEU A 75 12.59 -1.18 1.01
N ALA A 76 13.37 -1.31 -0.07
CA ALA A 76 14.79 -1.59 0.01
C ALA A 76 15.54 -0.48 0.76
N VAL A 77 15.24 0.78 0.45
CA VAL A 77 15.79 1.95 1.17
C VAL A 77 15.45 1.89 2.67
N LEU A 78 14.20 1.57 3.01
CA LEU A 78 13.76 1.43 4.41
C LEU A 78 14.43 0.28 5.14
N VAL A 79 14.67 -0.85 4.48
CA VAL A 79 15.36 -2.01 5.06
C VAL A 79 16.82 -1.65 5.36
N LEU A 80 17.50 -0.96 4.44
CA LEU A 80 18.87 -0.47 4.64
C LEU A 80 18.93 0.60 5.74
N TYR A 81 17.96 1.51 5.78
CA TYR A 81 17.81 2.46 6.88
C TYR A 81 17.57 1.76 8.22
N GLY A 82 16.69 0.77 8.22
CA GLY A 82 16.38 -0.15 9.30
C GLY A 82 17.53 -1.04 9.73
N TYR A 83 18.73 -0.90 9.16
CA TYR A 83 19.96 -1.45 9.73
C TYR A 83 20.42 -0.65 10.96
N ARG A 84 20.12 0.65 11.02
CA ARG A 84 20.48 1.52 12.14
C ARG A 84 19.46 1.50 13.29
N ILE A 85 18.19 1.19 13.00
CA ILE A 85 17.11 1.14 14.00
C ILE A 85 16.53 -0.28 14.07
N PRO A 86 16.49 -0.93 15.25
CA PRO A 86 16.00 -2.31 15.36
C PRO A 86 14.51 -2.40 15.02
N LEU A 87 14.19 -3.04 13.88
CA LEU A 87 12.81 -3.22 13.36
C LEU A 87 12.12 -4.50 13.87
N GLY A 88 12.83 -5.33 14.63
CA GLY A 88 12.39 -6.68 15.03
C GLY A 88 12.88 -7.76 14.06
N GLN A 89 13.21 -8.93 14.59
CA GLN A 89 13.85 -10.02 13.81
C GLN A 89 12.95 -10.55 12.67
N THR A 90 11.63 -10.52 12.87
CA THR A 90 10.64 -11.01 11.91
C THR A 90 10.25 -9.97 10.85
N ALA A 91 10.65 -8.71 11.00
CA ALA A 91 10.26 -7.67 10.06
C ALA A 91 10.80 -7.92 8.64
N TYR A 92 12.06 -8.33 8.52
CA TYR A 92 12.69 -8.63 7.23
C TYR A 92 12.00 -9.76 6.44
N PRO A 93 11.81 -10.98 7.02
CA PRO A 93 11.13 -12.05 6.28
C PRO A 93 9.66 -11.74 5.99
N LEU A 94 8.94 -11.07 6.90
CA LEU A 94 7.55 -10.64 6.67
C LEU A 94 7.44 -9.62 5.53
N THR A 95 8.42 -8.72 5.39
CA THR A 95 8.47 -7.77 4.27
C THR A 95 8.53 -8.50 2.92
N LEU A 96 9.42 -9.49 2.81
CA LEU A 96 9.57 -10.28 1.58
C LEU A 96 8.33 -11.13 1.31
N ALA A 97 7.76 -11.77 2.35
CA ALA A 97 6.55 -12.57 2.21
C ALA A 97 5.36 -11.72 1.73
N ALA A 98 5.12 -10.56 2.36
CA ALA A 98 4.07 -9.64 1.96
C ALA A 98 4.30 -9.14 0.52
N MET A 99 5.52 -8.69 0.20
CA MET A 99 5.83 -8.19 -1.14
C MET A 99 5.68 -9.25 -2.23
N GLY A 100 6.08 -10.50 -1.95
CA GLY A 100 5.92 -11.61 -2.90
C GLY A 100 4.45 -11.95 -3.18
N LEU A 101 3.60 -11.91 -2.16
CA LEU A 101 2.15 -12.13 -2.35
C LEU A 101 1.47 -10.97 -3.05
N LEU A 102 1.82 -9.73 -2.73
CA LEU A 102 1.31 -8.55 -3.43
C LEU A 102 1.78 -8.53 -4.89
N ALA A 103 3.01 -8.96 -5.17
CA ALA A 103 3.49 -9.19 -6.54
C ALA A 103 2.59 -10.20 -7.24
N ALA A 104 2.40 -11.38 -6.64
CA ALA A 104 1.57 -12.44 -7.21
C ALA A 104 0.15 -11.97 -7.50
N ALA A 105 -0.44 -11.16 -6.62
CA ALA A 105 -1.75 -10.54 -6.81
C ALA A 105 -1.79 -9.63 -8.04
N THR A 106 -0.80 -8.74 -8.21
CA THR A 106 -0.74 -7.82 -9.36
C THR A 106 -0.48 -8.51 -10.70
N LEU A 107 0.25 -9.63 -10.67
CA LEU A 107 0.55 -10.44 -11.86
C LEU A 107 -0.66 -11.24 -12.34
N MET A 108 -1.56 -11.59 -11.43
CA MET A 108 -2.70 -12.46 -11.69
C MET A 108 -3.83 -11.69 -12.37
N ARG A 109 -4.22 -12.09 -13.59
CA ARG A 109 -5.37 -11.47 -14.29
C ARG A 109 -6.72 -12.05 -13.85
N ASN A 110 -6.72 -13.25 -13.27
CA ASN A 110 -7.92 -13.75 -12.59
C ASN A 110 -8.12 -12.98 -11.30
N THR A 111 -9.26 -12.31 -11.20
CA THR A 111 -9.54 -11.37 -10.12
C THR A 111 -9.79 -12.06 -8.78
N THR A 112 -10.44 -13.22 -8.77
CA THR A 112 -10.66 -13.98 -7.54
C THR A 112 -9.34 -14.41 -6.90
N ILE A 113 -8.43 -14.99 -7.70
CA ILE A 113 -7.11 -15.40 -7.20
C ILE A 113 -6.27 -14.18 -6.83
N ALA A 114 -6.31 -13.11 -7.63
CA ALA A 114 -5.63 -11.85 -7.31
C ALA A 114 -6.09 -11.30 -5.96
N GLY A 115 -7.41 -11.28 -5.71
CA GLY A 115 -8.00 -10.83 -4.45
C GLY A 115 -7.54 -11.67 -3.26
N VAL A 116 -7.54 -13.00 -3.37
CA VAL A 116 -7.03 -13.87 -2.29
C VAL A 116 -5.56 -13.58 -1.99
N LEU A 117 -4.71 -13.48 -3.01
CA LEU A 117 -3.27 -13.22 -2.83
C LEU A 117 -3.03 -11.83 -2.25
N LEU A 118 -3.80 -10.83 -2.69
CA LEU A 118 -3.76 -9.46 -2.18
C LEU A 118 -4.04 -9.47 -0.68
N GLU A 119 -5.14 -10.10 -0.26
CA GLU A 119 -5.56 -10.15 1.14
C GLU A 119 -4.54 -10.85 2.02
N ILE A 120 -4.02 -12.00 1.61
CA ILE A 120 -2.96 -12.69 2.38
C ILE A 120 -1.72 -11.80 2.47
N GLY A 121 -1.34 -11.10 1.39
CA GLY A 121 -0.22 -10.16 1.39
C GLY A 121 -0.42 -9.00 2.38
N VAL A 122 -1.61 -8.39 2.39
CA VAL A 122 -1.96 -7.31 3.33
C VAL A 122 -1.96 -7.82 4.77
N LEU A 123 -2.54 -8.99 5.04
CA LEU A 123 -2.55 -9.61 6.37
C LEU A 123 -1.14 -9.88 6.91
N ILE A 124 -0.22 -10.38 6.07
CA ILE A 124 1.20 -10.51 6.43
C ILE A 124 1.81 -9.12 6.70
N GLY A 125 1.45 -8.10 5.92
CA GLY A 125 1.86 -6.72 6.16
C GLY A 125 1.42 -6.17 7.51
N VAL A 126 0.24 -6.53 8.02
CA VAL A 126 -0.24 -6.11 9.35
C VAL A 126 0.67 -6.63 10.47
N LEU A 127 1.27 -7.82 10.29
CA LEU A 127 2.19 -8.42 11.27
C LEU A 127 3.51 -7.65 11.43
N LEU A 128 3.78 -6.66 10.56
CA LEU A 128 4.90 -5.74 10.72
C LEU A 128 4.66 -4.69 11.81
N VAL A 129 3.40 -4.48 12.22
CA VAL A 129 3.07 -3.57 13.32
C VAL A 129 3.61 -4.16 14.63
N PRO A 130 4.59 -3.51 15.30
CA PRO A 130 5.26 -4.09 16.46
C PRO A 130 4.32 -4.21 17.66
N SER A 131 4.21 -5.40 18.26
CA SER A 131 3.33 -5.64 19.41
C SER A 131 3.88 -5.10 20.74
N LEU A 132 5.20 -4.91 20.84
CA LEU A 132 5.89 -4.57 22.10
C LEU A 132 5.81 -3.09 22.48
N ARG A 133 5.32 -2.21 21.60
CA ARG A 133 5.11 -0.79 21.92
C ARG A 133 3.76 -0.58 22.61
N PRO A 134 3.67 0.25 23.66
CA PRO A 134 2.40 0.54 24.32
C PRO A 134 1.31 0.96 23.33
N GLY A 135 0.19 0.24 23.33
CA GLY A 135 -0.95 0.51 22.45
C GLY A 135 -0.76 0.12 20.97
N ALA A 136 0.38 -0.43 20.55
CA ALA A 136 0.60 -0.86 19.17
C ALA A 136 -0.12 -2.19 18.85
N ALA A 137 -0.32 -3.06 19.84
CA ALA A 137 -1.19 -4.24 19.68
C ALA A 137 -2.62 -3.85 19.31
N MET A 138 -3.18 -2.80 19.94
CA MET A 138 -4.50 -2.26 19.59
C MET A 138 -4.52 -1.71 18.16
N THR A 139 -3.44 -1.06 17.71
CA THR A 139 -3.30 -0.64 16.31
C THR A 139 -3.35 -1.84 15.38
N GLY A 140 -2.55 -2.88 15.64
CA GLY A 140 -2.54 -4.11 14.83
C GLY A 140 -3.93 -4.76 14.76
N MET A 141 -4.62 -4.87 15.89
CA MET A 141 -5.99 -5.41 15.93
C MET A 141 -6.98 -4.57 15.10
N ARG A 142 -6.94 -3.24 15.18
CA ARG A 142 -7.81 -2.37 14.38
C ARG A 142 -7.61 -2.58 12.88
N VAL A 143 -6.35 -2.63 12.44
CA VAL A 143 -6.03 -2.87 11.02
C VAL A 143 -6.52 -4.27 10.62
N LEU A 144 -6.22 -5.28 11.44
CA LEU A 144 -6.65 -6.65 11.19
C LEU A 144 -8.18 -6.77 11.07
N THR A 145 -8.94 -6.12 11.95
CA THR A 145 -10.41 -6.12 11.89
C THR A 145 -10.90 -5.50 10.59
N VAL A 146 -10.37 -4.35 10.18
CA VAL A 146 -10.82 -3.70 8.94
C VAL A 146 -10.49 -4.55 7.72
N VAL A 147 -9.27 -5.07 7.63
CA VAL A 147 -8.84 -5.95 6.52
C VAL A 147 -9.65 -7.24 6.51
N ALA A 148 -9.90 -7.86 7.67
CA ALA A 148 -10.70 -9.08 7.76
C ALA A 148 -12.17 -8.88 7.31
N ILE A 149 -12.71 -7.67 7.45
CA ILE A 149 -14.05 -7.32 6.94
C ILE A 149 -13.98 -6.97 5.44
N ALA A 150 -12.91 -6.32 4.99
CA ALA A 150 -12.71 -5.98 3.57
C ALA A 150 -12.56 -7.22 2.69
N ALA A 151 -11.81 -8.23 3.16
CA ALA A 151 -11.51 -9.45 2.43
C ALA A 151 -12.75 -10.18 1.85
N PRO A 152 -13.76 -10.56 2.65
CA PRO A 152 -14.94 -11.23 2.11
C PRO A 152 -15.74 -10.33 1.15
N MET A 153 -15.72 -9.00 1.33
CA MET A 153 -16.38 -8.08 0.41
C MET A 153 -15.66 -8.02 -0.95
N LEU A 154 -14.33 -7.97 -0.95
CA LEU A 154 -13.54 -7.99 -2.18
C LEU A 154 -13.63 -9.32 -2.93
N LEU A 155 -13.72 -10.44 -2.20
CA LEU A 155 -13.95 -11.76 -2.80
C LEU A 155 -15.36 -11.93 -3.34
N LEU A 156 -16.37 -11.41 -2.63
CA LEU A 156 -17.76 -11.40 -3.10
C LEU A 156 -17.91 -10.56 -4.37
N ALA A 157 -17.23 -9.41 -4.44
CA ALA A 157 -17.16 -8.57 -5.64
C ALA A 157 -16.51 -9.33 -6.83
N ALA A 158 -15.40 -10.03 -6.58
CA ALA A 158 -14.73 -10.81 -7.61
C ALA A 158 -15.61 -11.93 -8.16
N TRP A 159 -16.23 -12.69 -7.26
CA TRP A 159 -17.18 -13.75 -7.60
C TRP A 159 -18.36 -13.22 -8.41
N ALA A 160 -18.96 -12.10 -7.98
CA ALA A 160 -20.08 -11.48 -8.68
C ALA A 160 -19.68 -11.06 -10.11
N GLY A 161 -18.48 -10.50 -10.29
CA GLY A 161 -17.92 -10.16 -11.61
C GLY A 161 -17.79 -11.39 -12.52
N GLU A 162 -17.21 -12.49 -12.01
CA GLU A 162 -17.08 -13.74 -12.76
C GLU A 162 -18.45 -14.36 -13.11
N TYR A 163 -19.41 -14.35 -12.18
CA TYR A 163 -20.75 -14.87 -12.40
C TYR A 163 -21.50 -14.12 -13.49
N LEU A 164 -21.41 -12.79 -13.48
CA LEU A 164 -22.11 -11.92 -14.42
C LEU A 164 -21.50 -11.93 -15.82
N ALA A 165 -20.24 -12.32 -15.96
CA ALA A 165 -19.65 -12.59 -17.27
C ALA A 165 -20.39 -13.73 -18.00
N GLY A 166 -20.92 -14.71 -17.27
CA GLY A 166 -21.78 -15.78 -17.82
C GLY A 166 -23.28 -15.43 -17.80
N ASN A 167 -23.72 -14.54 -16.92
CA ASN A 167 -25.13 -14.21 -16.70
C ASN A 167 -25.36 -12.68 -16.67
N PRO A 168 -25.15 -11.96 -17.79
CA PRO A 168 -25.08 -10.49 -17.80
C PRO A 168 -26.39 -9.77 -17.43
N GLY A 169 -27.51 -10.49 -17.34
CA GLY A 169 -28.83 -9.93 -16.99
C GLY A 169 -29.21 -10.02 -15.51
N ASP A 170 -28.41 -10.65 -14.65
CA ASP A 170 -28.76 -10.81 -13.23
C ASP A 170 -28.54 -9.51 -12.44
N MET A 171 -29.63 -8.76 -12.29
CA MET A 171 -29.63 -7.48 -11.59
C MET A 171 -29.36 -7.62 -10.08
N VAL A 172 -29.71 -8.75 -9.47
CA VAL A 172 -29.53 -8.97 -8.03
C VAL A 172 -28.05 -9.14 -7.75
N VAL A 173 -27.38 -10.02 -8.48
CA VAL A 173 -25.93 -10.26 -8.31
C VAL A 173 -25.13 -9.01 -8.68
N SER A 174 -25.57 -8.25 -9.68
CA SER A 174 -24.93 -6.97 -10.04
C SER A 174 -24.96 -5.96 -8.88
N ARG A 175 -26.10 -5.79 -8.20
CA ARG A 175 -26.21 -4.88 -7.05
C ARG A 175 -25.40 -5.35 -5.85
N ILE A 176 -25.40 -6.66 -5.58
CA ILE A 176 -24.63 -7.25 -4.47
C ILE A 176 -23.13 -7.06 -4.72
N GLY A 177 -22.65 -7.39 -5.92
CA GLY A 177 -21.26 -7.16 -6.32
C GLY A 177 -20.88 -5.69 -6.22
N GLY A 178 -21.79 -4.80 -6.65
CA GLY A 178 -21.65 -3.35 -6.56
C GLY A 178 -21.38 -2.84 -5.16
N LEU A 179 -22.25 -3.23 -4.24
CA LEU A 179 -22.11 -2.87 -2.84
C LEU A 179 -20.83 -3.46 -2.24
N ALA A 180 -20.49 -4.69 -2.62
CA ALA A 180 -19.28 -5.37 -2.14
C ALA A 180 -17.99 -4.67 -2.61
N VAL A 181 -17.94 -4.16 -3.85
CA VAL A 181 -16.84 -3.31 -4.34
C VAL A 181 -16.73 -2.05 -3.48
N VAL A 182 -17.82 -1.31 -3.32
CA VAL A 182 -17.81 -0.03 -2.59
C VAL A 182 -17.37 -0.21 -1.14
N ILE A 183 -17.93 -1.19 -0.43
CA ILE A 183 -17.59 -1.47 0.96
C ILE A 183 -16.17 -2.04 1.08
N GLY A 184 -15.83 -3.04 0.24
CA GLY A 184 -14.53 -3.71 0.30
C GLY A 184 -13.37 -2.76 0.05
N PHE A 185 -13.42 -1.97 -1.04
CA PHE A 185 -12.37 -0.99 -1.33
C PHE A 185 -12.41 0.21 -0.37
N GLY A 186 -13.60 0.62 0.08
CA GLY A 186 -13.75 1.66 1.09
C GLY A 186 -13.02 1.32 2.39
N LEU A 187 -13.19 0.08 2.88
CA LEU A 187 -12.49 -0.44 4.06
C LEU A 187 -10.99 -0.62 3.81
N ALA A 188 -10.62 -1.28 2.70
CA ALA A 188 -9.24 -1.64 2.38
C ALA A 188 -8.34 -0.40 2.19
N LEU A 189 -8.85 0.65 1.53
CA LEU A 189 -8.12 1.90 1.32
C LEU A 189 -8.29 2.88 2.49
N GLY A 190 -9.26 2.67 3.38
CA GLY A 190 -9.56 3.61 4.46
C GLY A 190 -10.24 4.88 3.97
N VAL A 191 -11.10 4.79 2.94
CA VAL A 191 -11.94 5.90 2.47
C VAL A 191 -12.86 6.36 3.60
N VAL A 192 -13.05 7.66 3.79
CA VAL A 192 -13.93 8.18 4.86
C VAL A 192 -15.34 7.63 4.67
N PRO A 193 -15.98 7.05 5.73
CA PRO A 193 -15.62 7.09 7.16
C PRO A 193 -14.73 5.95 7.69
N PHE A 194 -14.21 5.06 6.85
CA PHE A 194 -13.45 3.86 7.24
C PHE A 194 -11.96 4.09 7.56
N HIS A 195 -11.48 5.34 7.49
CA HIS A 195 -10.08 5.75 7.73
C HIS A 195 -9.53 5.49 9.15
N VAL A 196 -10.34 5.02 10.10
CA VAL A 196 -10.01 4.90 11.54
C VAL A 196 -8.78 4.03 11.85
N TRP A 197 -8.40 3.13 10.95
CA TRP A 197 -7.22 2.28 11.11
C TRP A 197 -5.91 2.99 10.71
N LEU A 198 -5.97 4.02 9.86
CA LEU A 198 -4.80 4.63 9.23
C LEU A 198 -3.99 5.51 10.21
N PRO A 199 -4.57 6.51 10.93
CA PRO A 199 -3.79 7.36 11.85
C PRO A 199 -3.05 6.60 12.96
N PRO A 200 -3.64 5.58 13.61
CA PRO A 200 -2.93 4.78 14.60
C PRO A 200 -1.72 4.01 14.05
N VAL A 201 -1.72 3.62 12.77
CA VAL A 201 -0.59 2.95 12.11
C VAL A 201 0.60 3.90 12.04
N PHE A 202 0.40 5.09 11.49
CA PHE A 202 1.46 6.09 11.38
C PHE A 202 2.07 6.46 12.73
N ARG A 203 1.25 6.63 13.78
CA ARG A 203 1.75 7.07 15.09
C ARG A 203 2.51 6.01 15.87
N ARG A 204 2.23 4.73 15.64
CA ARG A 204 2.70 3.65 16.54
C ARG A 204 3.54 2.58 15.85
N ALA A 205 3.35 2.38 14.55
CA ALA A 205 4.10 1.39 13.80
C ALA A 205 5.52 1.88 13.46
N ASN A 206 6.37 0.95 13.04
CA ASN A 206 7.68 1.31 12.51
C ASN A 206 7.55 1.83 11.05
N PRO A 207 8.53 2.59 10.52
CA PRO A 207 8.46 3.14 9.17
C PRO A 207 8.20 2.09 8.07
N LEU A 208 8.72 0.88 8.26
CA LEU A 208 8.55 -0.22 7.32
C LEU A 208 7.10 -0.72 7.25
N ALA A 209 6.43 -0.85 8.40
CA ALA A 209 5.01 -1.18 8.48
C ALA A 209 4.12 -0.06 7.94
N ILE A 210 4.46 1.21 8.23
CA ILE A 210 3.75 2.38 7.68
C ILE A 210 3.75 2.29 6.15
N VAL A 211 4.91 2.10 5.53
CA VAL A 211 5.04 2.10 4.07
C VAL A 211 4.45 0.83 3.46
N MET A 212 4.62 -0.33 4.08
CA MET A 212 3.96 -1.56 3.62
C MET A 212 2.44 -1.39 3.54
N LEU A 213 1.80 -0.82 4.57
CA LEU A 213 0.35 -0.71 4.64
C LEU A 213 -0.22 0.50 3.87
N SER A 214 0.43 1.65 3.92
CA SER A 214 -0.11 2.90 3.33
C SER A 214 0.36 3.19 1.90
N VAL A 215 1.44 2.55 1.45
CA VAL A 215 1.99 2.73 0.10
C VAL A 215 1.85 1.43 -0.70
N VAL A 216 2.48 0.35 -0.26
CA VAL A 216 2.61 -0.88 -1.06
C VAL A 216 1.28 -1.61 -1.18
N ALA A 217 0.59 -1.85 -0.05
CA ALA A 217 -0.73 -2.44 -0.04
C ALA A 217 -1.74 -1.57 -0.80
N ASN A 218 -1.76 -0.25 -0.54
CA ASN A 218 -2.63 0.68 -1.26
C ASN A 218 -2.40 0.65 -2.78
N TRP A 219 -1.15 0.57 -3.24
CA TRP A 219 -0.84 0.43 -4.66
C TRP A 219 -1.45 -0.87 -5.23
N GLY A 220 -1.25 -2.00 -4.55
CA GLY A 220 -1.86 -3.27 -4.93
C GLY A 220 -3.38 -3.22 -4.96
N ILE A 221 -4.01 -2.62 -3.95
CA ILE A 221 -5.46 -2.45 -3.85
C ILE A 221 -5.99 -1.54 -4.97
N LEU A 222 -5.29 -0.45 -5.30
CA LEU A 222 -5.68 0.45 -6.40
C LEU A 222 -5.57 -0.23 -7.78
N LEU A 223 -4.53 -1.04 -8.01
CA LEU A 223 -4.42 -1.84 -9.23
C LEU A 223 -5.53 -2.90 -9.31
N TYR A 224 -5.84 -3.55 -8.18
CA TYR A 224 -6.93 -4.51 -8.09
C TYR A 224 -8.30 -3.85 -8.30
N LEU A 225 -8.50 -2.62 -7.81
CA LEU A 225 -9.69 -1.81 -8.12
C LEU A 225 -9.77 -1.52 -9.61
N GLY A 226 -8.66 -1.12 -10.24
CA GLY A 226 -8.61 -0.87 -11.68
C GLY A 226 -9.00 -2.10 -12.51
N SER A 227 -8.49 -3.28 -12.16
CA SER A 227 -8.85 -4.53 -12.86
C SER A 227 -10.30 -4.93 -12.61
N MET A 228 -10.81 -4.76 -11.38
CA MET A 228 -12.22 -4.93 -11.04
C MET A 228 -13.12 -4.01 -11.86
N LEU A 229 -12.76 -2.73 -12.02
CA LEU A 229 -13.54 -1.80 -12.82
C LEU A 229 -13.49 -2.21 -14.30
N GLN A 230 -12.36 -2.66 -14.84
CA GLN A 230 -12.31 -3.07 -16.25
C GLN A 230 -13.12 -4.33 -16.56
N VAL A 231 -13.11 -5.33 -15.66
CA VAL A 231 -13.76 -6.63 -15.86
C VAL A 231 -15.21 -6.63 -15.37
N SER A 232 -15.49 -5.91 -14.28
CA SER A 232 -16.74 -5.98 -13.52
C SER A 232 -17.57 -4.70 -13.60
N MET A 233 -17.26 -3.74 -14.49
CA MET A 233 -18.18 -2.63 -14.77
C MET A 233 -19.47 -3.20 -15.34
N TRP A 234 -20.45 -3.40 -14.45
CA TRP A 234 -21.77 -3.87 -14.80
C TRP A 234 -22.34 -2.98 -15.89
N PRO A 235 -22.70 -3.55 -17.06
CA PRO A 235 -23.20 -2.77 -18.19
C PRO A 235 -24.26 -1.76 -17.74
N GLY A 236 -24.03 -0.48 -18.01
CA GLY A 236 -24.94 0.62 -17.64
C GLY A 236 -24.74 1.25 -16.26
N GLN A 237 -23.83 0.77 -15.41
CA GLN A 237 -23.59 1.37 -14.07
C GLN A 237 -22.26 2.14 -13.96
N GLN A 238 -21.54 2.32 -15.06
CA GLN A 238 -20.22 2.95 -15.08
C GLN A 238 -20.21 4.34 -14.46
N ALA A 239 -21.18 5.17 -14.83
CA ALA A 239 -21.33 6.52 -14.30
C ALA A 239 -21.61 6.53 -12.79
N PHE A 240 -22.32 5.52 -12.27
CA PHE A 240 -22.64 5.42 -10.86
C PHE A 240 -21.39 5.14 -10.00
N TYR A 241 -20.57 4.16 -10.38
CA TYR A 241 -19.33 3.88 -9.64
C TYR A 241 -18.28 4.98 -9.81
N ALA A 242 -18.21 5.59 -10.98
CA ALA A 242 -17.39 6.79 -11.20
C ALA A 242 -17.79 7.92 -10.24
N ALA A 243 -19.10 8.18 -10.10
CA ALA A 243 -19.62 9.18 -9.17
C ALA A 243 -19.32 8.82 -7.70
N ILE A 244 -19.43 7.54 -7.31
CA ILE A 244 -19.06 7.09 -5.96
C ILE A 244 -17.57 7.29 -5.68
N LEU A 245 -16.68 6.92 -6.61
CA LEU A 245 -15.24 7.13 -6.47
C LEU A 245 -14.91 8.61 -6.34
N LEU A 246 -15.54 9.45 -7.15
CA LEU A 246 -15.35 10.90 -7.11
C LEU A 246 -15.86 11.50 -5.81
N ALA A 247 -17.07 11.16 -5.38
CA ALA A 247 -17.66 11.66 -4.13
C ALA A 247 -16.88 11.17 -2.90
N GLY A 248 -16.57 9.87 -2.84
CA GLY A 248 -15.77 9.29 -1.76
C GLY A 248 -14.35 9.85 -1.72
N GLY A 249 -13.72 10.04 -2.88
CA GLY A 249 -12.42 10.68 -3.02
C GLY A 249 -12.44 12.14 -2.53
N MET A 250 -13.43 12.92 -2.93
CA MET A 250 -13.60 14.32 -2.51
C MET A 250 -13.81 14.44 -1.00
N VAL A 251 -14.72 13.64 -0.43
CA VAL A 251 -14.96 13.63 1.02
C VAL A 251 -13.70 13.24 1.77
N THR A 252 -12.98 12.23 1.28
CA THR A 252 -11.73 11.75 1.89
C THR A 252 -10.61 12.80 1.81
N ALA A 253 -10.48 13.49 0.67
CA ALA A 253 -9.51 14.56 0.46
C ALA A 253 -9.75 15.72 1.44
N VAL A 254 -10.99 16.20 1.51
CA VAL A 254 -11.37 17.33 2.38
C VAL A 254 -11.25 16.96 3.85
N ALA A 255 -11.79 15.80 4.25
CA ALA A 255 -11.73 15.36 5.64
C ALA A 255 -10.28 15.10 6.09
N GLY A 256 -9.45 14.46 5.25
CA GLY A 256 -8.02 14.28 5.51
C GLY A 256 -7.31 15.61 5.73
N GLY A 257 -7.52 16.58 4.83
CA GLY A 257 -6.94 17.93 4.95
C GLY A 257 -7.34 18.64 6.23
N ILE A 258 -8.64 18.65 6.58
CA ILE A 258 -9.15 19.29 7.80
C ILE A 258 -8.59 18.60 9.05
N MET A 259 -8.57 17.26 9.07
CA MET A 259 -8.08 16.49 10.21
C MET A 259 -6.56 16.55 10.38
N ALA A 260 -5.80 16.94 9.34
CA ALA A 260 -4.36 17.17 9.42
C ALA A 260 -4.00 18.47 10.17
N LEU A 261 -4.83 19.52 10.08
CA LEU A 261 -4.55 20.84 10.68
C LEU A 261 -4.31 20.83 12.21
N PRO A 262 -5.13 20.15 13.04
CA PRO A 262 -4.92 20.15 14.49
C PRO A 262 -3.81 19.21 14.96
N GLN A 263 -3.14 18.49 14.06
CA GLN A 263 -2.14 17.49 14.42
C GLN A 263 -0.86 18.15 14.92
N ARG A 264 -0.42 17.77 16.13
CA ARG A 264 0.84 18.25 16.73
C ARG A 264 2.04 17.32 16.54
N SER A 265 1.79 16.07 16.13
CA SER A 265 2.84 15.09 15.82
C SER A 265 3.07 15.01 14.31
N VAL A 266 4.31 14.83 13.90
CA VAL A 266 4.67 14.62 12.49
C VAL A 266 3.98 13.38 11.93
N HIS A 267 3.99 12.26 12.66
CA HIS A 267 3.28 11.06 12.21
C HIS A 267 1.77 11.27 12.10
N GLY A 268 1.18 12.07 13.01
CA GLY A 268 -0.24 12.41 12.97
C GLY A 268 -0.59 13.23 11.72
N ALA A 269 0.18 14.29 11.45
CA ALA A 269 -0.01 15.11 10.26
C ALA A 269 0.19 14.30 8.97
N LEU A 270 1.24 13.47 8.93
CA LEU A 270 1.55 12.60 7.79
C LEU A 270 0.40 11.61 7.49
N ALA A 271 -0.23 11.04 8.52
CA ALA A 271 -1.31 10.09 8.32
C ALA A 271 -2.52 10.70 7.62
N TYR A 272 -2.91 11.91 8.04
CA TYR A 272 -4.06 12.61 7.47
C TYR A 272 -3.74 13.27 6.13
N ALA A 273 -2.48 13.67 5.91
CA ALA A 273 -2.01 14.07 4.57
C ALA A 273 -2.07 12.89 3.59
N ALA A 274 -1.59 11.71 3.98
CA ALA A 274 -1.69 10.50 3.16
C ALA A 274 -3.14 10.10 2.87
N LEU A 275 -4.05 10.32 3.83
CA LEU A 275 -5.49 10.14 3.61
C LEU A 275 -6.02 11.15 2.58
N ALA A 276 -5.63 12.41 2.67
CA ALA A 276 -6.05 13.44 1.72
C ALA A 276 -5.56 13.13 0.30
N ASP A 277 -4.30 12.72 0.16
CA ASP A 277 -3.67 12.32 -1.09
C ASP A 277 -4.37 11.12 -1.75
N LEU A 278 -4.74 10.12 -0.95
CA LEU A 278 -5.54 8.99 -1.43
C LEU A 278 -6.89 9.46 -1.98
N GLY A 279 -7.53 10.45 -1.33
CA GLY A 279 -8.76 11.07 -1.83
C GLY A 279 -8.58 11.67 -3.23
N LEU A 280 -7.48 12.38 -3.48
CA LEU A 280 -7.14 12.94 -4.80
C LEU A 280 -6.91 11.84 -5.85
N VAL A 281 -6.25 10.75 -5.49
CA VAL A 281 -6.06 9.59 -6.38
C VAL A 281 -7.42 8.99 -6.77
N LEU A 282 -8.32 8.81 -5.81
CA LEU A 282 -9.67 8.29 -6.05
C LEU A 282 -10.51 9.23 -6.92
N MET A 283 -10.40 10.54 -6.74
CA MET A 283 -11.04 11.52 -7.63
C MET A 283 -10.53 11.39 -9.07
N GLY A 284 -9.21 11.28 -9.27
CA GLY A 284 -8.62 11.12 -10.60
C GLY A 284 -9.07 9.81 -11.28
N LEU A 285 -9.20 8.72 -10.52
CA LEU A 285 -9.76 7.46 -10.99
C LEU A 285 -11.26 7.57 -11.31
N GLY A 286 -12.03 8.27 -10.48
CA GLY A 286 -13.47 8.49 -10.68
C GLY A 286 -13.79 9.34 -11.91
N ILE A 287 -12.96 10.34 -12.23
CA ILE A 287 -13.09 11.11 -13.48
C ILE A 287 -12.80 10.23 -14.70
N GLY A 288 -11.90 9.26 -14.57
CA GLY A 288 -11.70 8.18 -15.55
C GLY A 288 -11.08 8.58 -16.89
N THR A 289 -10.80 9.87 -17.13
CA THR A 289 -10.08 10.29 -18.34
C THR A 289 -8.63 9.81 -18.29
N THR A 290 -8.05 9.56 -19.47
CA THR A 290 -6.65 9.10 -19.57
C THR A 290 -5.67 10.06 -18.90
N VAL A 291 -5.93 11.38 -18.97
CA VAL A 291 -5.13 12.42 -18.31
C VAL A 291 -5.27 12.34 -16.79
N CYS A 292 -6.50 12.23 -16.26
CA CYS A 292 -6.74 12.16 -14.82
C CYS A 292 -6.18 10.87 -14.19
N VAL A 293 -6.30 9.73 -14.87
CA VAL A 293 -5.71 8.47 -14.40
C VAL A 293 -4.18 8.57 -14.36
N ARG A 294 -3.55 9.12 -15.40
CA ARG A 294 -2.10 9.36 -15.41
C ARG A 294 -1.67 10.30 -14.29
N ALA A 295 -2.37 11.42 -14.10
CA ALA A 295 -2.11 12.36 -13.01
C ALA A 295 -2.25 11.68 -11.63
N ALA A 296 -3.30 10.88 -11.41
CA ALA A 296 -3.50 10.14 -10.17
C ALA A 296 -2.37 9.14 -9.90
N THR A 297 -1.92 8.40 -10.92
CA THR A 297 -0.79 7.46 -10.76
C THR A 297 0.53 8.15 -10.46
N LEU A 298 0.81 9.29 -11.11
CA LEU A 298 1.99 10.10 -10.84
C LEU A 298 1.94 10.70 -9.44
N HIS A 299 0.78 11.23 -9.04
CA HIS A 299 0.54 11.72 -7.68
C HIS A 299 0.84 10.64 -6.66
N ALA A 300 0.22 9.46 -6.78
CA ALA A 300 0.46 8.33 -5.88
C ALA A 300 1.95 7.95 -5.79
N ALA A 301 2.68 7.96 -6.91
CA ALA A 301 4.10 7.68 -6.94
C ALA A 301 4.94 8.76 -6.21
N LEU A 302 4.66 10.04 -6.43
CA LEU A 302 5.34 11.14 -5.75
C LEU A 302 5.07 11.13 -4.24
N ARG A 303 3.81 10.90 -3.85
CA ARG A 303 3.43 10.80 -2.43
C ARG A 303 4.05 9.60 -1.74
N ALA A 304 4.22 8.47 -2.43
CA ALA A 304 4.95 7.32 -1.90
C ALA A 304 6.39 7.68 -1.48
N VAL A 305 7.11 8.46 -2.31
CA VAL A 305 8.46 8.94 -2.00
C VAL A 305 8.42 9.90 -0.80
N GLY A 306 7.48 10.84 -0.78
CA GLY A 306 7.29 11.79 0.32
C GLY A 306 7.01 11.11 1.66
N ILE A 307 6.11 10.12 1.68
CA ILE A 307 5.78 9.34 2.89
C ILE A 307 7.01 8.60 3.42
N VAL A 308 7.80 7.97 2.55
CA VAL A 308 9.02 7.25 2.95
C VAL A 308 10.04 8.22 3.55
N ALA A 309 10.28 9.36 2.90
CA ALA A 309 11.23 10.36 3.37
C ALA A 309 10.82 10.91 4.76
N VAL A 310 9.56 11.30 4.93
CA VAL A 310 9.04 11.85 6.20
C VAL A 310 8.98 10.77 7.28
N ALA A 311 8.54 9.54 6.97
CA ALA A 311 8.49 8.43 7.94
C ALA A 311 9.90 8.02 8.41
N MET A 312 10.89 8.02 7.52
CA MET A 312 12.29 7.81 7.89
C MET A 312 12.78 8.93 8.80
N ALA A 313 12.61 10.19 8.39
CA ALA A 313 13.07 11.35 9.16
C ALA A 313 12.41 11.41 10.55
N ALA A 314 11.10 11.18 10.62
CA ALA A 314 10.35 11.13 11.87
C ALA A 314 10.81 9.96 12.76
N GLY A 315 11.13 8.80 12.18
CA GLY A 315 11.72 7.68 12.89
C GLY A 315 13.09 8.00 13.51
N ILE A 316 13.97 8.71 12.79
CA ILE A 316 15.27 9.17 13.32
C ILE A 316 15.04 10.13 14.49
N LEU A 317 14.18 11.13 14.30
CA LEU A 317 13.94 12.16 15.32
C LEU A 317 13.29 11.57 16.56
N GLN A 318 12.34 10.66 16.42
CA GLN A 318 11.76 9.95 17.56
C GLN A 318 12.82 9.16 18.33
N HIS A 319 13.76 8.51 17.64
CA HIS A 319 14.85 7.78 18.28
C HIS A 319 15.88 8.69 18.95
N SER A 320 16.20 9.84 18.35
CA SER A 320 17.23 10.78 18.84
C SER A 320 16.74 11.80 19.86
N LEU A 321 15.46 12.20 19.80
CA LEU A 321 14.88 13.28 20.59
C LEU A 321 13.78 12.80 21.56
N GLY A 322 13.39 11.52 21.50
CA GLY A 322 12.37 10.94 22.38
C GLY A 322 10.93 11.19 21.95
N GLY A 323 10.68 11.95 20.89
CA GLY A 323 9.35 12.26 20.38
C GLY A 323 9.38 12.93 19.00
N ASP A 324 8.21 13.02 18.37
CA ASP A 324 7.99 13.61 17.03
C ASP A 324 6.98 14.78 17.05
N ASP A 325 6.62 15.27 18.24
CA ASP A 325 5.77 16.45 18.40
C ASP A 325 6.53 17.75 18.14
N VAL A 326 5.81 18.80 17.73
CA VAL A 326 6.38 20.14 17.46
C VAL A 326 7.31 20.63 18.60
N GLU A 327 6.97 20.32 19.85
CA GLU A 327 7.78 20.69 21.02
C GLU A 327 9.14 19.96 21.06
N HIS A 328 9.16 18.66 20.76
CA HIS A 328 10.40 17.86 20.72
C HIS A 328 11.28 18.23 19.52
N LEU A 329 10.68 18.77 18.46
CA LEU A 329 11.39 19.27 17.28
C LEU A 329 12.07 20.62 17.50
N ARG A 330 11.72 21.35 18.56
CA ARG A 330 12.37 22.63 18.90
C ARG A 330 13.84 22.41 19.22
N GLY A 331 14.72 23.07 18.47
CA GLY A 331 16.17 22.91 18.60
C GLY A 331 16.74 21.68 17.87
N GLY A 332 15.89 20.89 17.18
CA GLY A 332 16.33 19.73 16.39
C GLY A 332 17.32 20.08 15.28
N MET A 333 17.29 21.31 14.75
CA MET A 333 18.22 21.79 13.72
C MET A 333 19.69 21.72 14.17
N ARG A 334 19.95 21.82 15.47
CA ARG A 334 21.31 21.70 16.03
C ARG A 334 21.77 20.25 16.19
N ARG A 335 20.83 19.31 16.36
CA ARG A 335 21.12 17.89 16.66
C ARG A 335 21.06 16.99 15.43
N ALA A 336 20.16 17.27 14.49
CA ALA A 336 19.94 16.47 13.29
C ALA A 336 19.54 17.34 12.08
N PRO A 337 20.43 18.23 11.59
CA PRO A 337 20.11 19.20 10.54
C PRO A 337 19.69 18.53 9.23
N TRP A 338 20.43 17.51 8.78
CA TRP A 338 20.13 16.79 7.53
C TRP A 338 18.79 16.05 7.58
N THR A 339 18.42 15.52 8.74
CA THR A 339 17.12 14.85 8.95
C THR A 339 15.96 15.83 8.82
N LEU A 340 16.12 17.05 9.37
CA LEU A 340 15.10 18.09 9.25
C LEU A 340 15.01 18.68 7.85
N VAL A 341 16.14 18.80 7.13
CA VAL A 341 16.12 19.20 5.71
C VAL A 341 15.38 18.15 4.88
N ALA A 342 15.68 16.86 5.08
CA ALA A 342 14.96 15.78 4.40
C ALA A 342 13.46 15.77 4.75
N MET A 343 13.12 16.01 6.02
CA MET A 343 11.73 16.18 6.47
C MET A 343 11.05 17.38 5.79
N ALA A 344 11.74 18.52 5.66
CA ALA A 344 11.18 19.72 5.05
C ALA A 344 10.97 19.54 3.55
N ILE A 345 11.91 18.89 2.84
CA ILE A 345 11.75 18.55 1.42
C ILE A 345 10.61 17.55 1.23
N GLY A 346 10.55 16.50 2.05
CA GLY A 346 9.45 15.53 2.04
C GLY A 346 8.11 16.18 2.35
N GLY A 347 8.05 17.04 3.37
CA GLY A 347 6.86 17.79 3.75
C GLY A 347 6.42 18.79 2.69
N ALA A 348 7.36 19.46 2.01
CA ALA A 348 7.05 20.32 0.87
C ALA A 348 6.47 19.49 -0.29
N SER A 349 7.07 18.34 -0.61
CA SER A 349 6.48 17.39 -1.57
C SER A 349 5.12 16.85 -1.12
N LEU A 350 4.80 16.90 0.18
CA LEU A 350 3.48 16.56 0.72
C LEU A 350 2.48 17.74 0.68
N ALA A 351 2.94 18.97 0.53
CA ALA A 351 2.08 20.15 0.41
C ALA A 351 1.60 20.43 -1.02
N TRP A 352 2.37 20.01 -2.03
CA TRP A 352 2.12 20.25 -3.46
C TRP A 352 1.60 19.00 -4.17
#